data_AF-A0A091FHW7-F1
#
_entry.id   AF-A0A091FHW7-F1
#
_cell.length_a   1.000
_cell.length_b   1.000
_cell.length_c   1.000
_cell.angle_alpha   90.00
_cell.angle_beta   90.00
_cell.angle_gamma   90.00
#
_symmetry.space_group_name_H-M   'P 1'
#
loop_
_entity.id
_entity.type
_entity.pdbx_description
1 polymer ?
#
loop_
_entity_poly.entity_id
_entity_poly.type
_entity_poly.pdbx_seq_one_letter_code
_entity_poly.pdbx_strand_id
1 'polypeptide(L)' 'MNTYDLIETKPEVMLGKLVIKGTRIPVDLIVRKLGEGASFEDLLDGYPNLSREAIQAALIYAADMIRNETTIFLKTGTAN' A
#
# COMPACT_ATOMS: atom_id res chain seq x y z
N MET A 1 -14.76 6.82 -10.87
CA MET A 1 -13.30 7.00 -11.00
C MET A 1 -12.66 5.68 -10.59
N ASN A 2 -11.72 5.14 -11.36
CA ASN A 2 -11.10 3.88 -10.99
C ASN A 2 -10.11 4.15 -9.85
N THR A 3 -10.28 3.46 -8.73
CA THR A 3 -9.45 3.62 -7.54
C THR A 3 -7.95 3.45 -7.83
N TYR A 4 -7.64 2.62 -8.82
CA TYR A 4 -6.27 2.36 -9.28
C TYR A 4 -5.62 3.56 -9.99
N ASP A 5 -6.39 4.55 -10.46
CA ASP A 5 -5.85 5.74 -11.15
C ASP A 5 -4.99 6.62 -10.23
N LEU A 6 -5.13 6.46 -8.91
CA LEU A 6 -4.42 7.17 -7.86
C LEU A 6 -3.15 6.46 -7.38
N ILE A 7 -2.87 5.26 -7.89
CA ILE A 7 -1.69 4.47 -7.51
C ILE A 7 -0.83 4.28 -8.76
N GLU A 8 0.47 4.54 -8.63
CA GLU A 8 1.42 4.34 -9.72
C GLU A 8 2.62 3.51 -9.26
N THR A 9 3.09 2.65 -10.15
CA THR A 9 4.38 1.98 -9.99
C THR A 9 5.46 2.91 -10.51
N LYS A 10 6.43 3.26 -9.67
CA LYS A 10 7.64 3.95 -10.12
C LYS A 10 8.82 2.98 -10.03
N PRO A 11 9.23 2.34 -11.14
CA PRO A 11 10.38 1.43 -11.17
C PRO A 11 11.66 2.08 -10.62
N GLU A 12 11.77 3.39 -10.81
CA GLU A 12 12.91 4.21 -10.44
C GLU A 12 12.88 4.68 -8.96
N VAL A 13 11.78 4.43 -8.24
CA VAL A 13 11.59 4.87 -6.85
C VAL A 13 11.37 3.64 -5.96
N MET A 14 12.16 3.54 -4.89
CA MET A 14 12.01 2.53 -3.84
C MET A 14 11.93 1.08 -4.36
N LEU A 15 12.78 0.69 -5.31
CA LEU A 15 12.86 -0.69 -5.85
C LEU A 15 11.57 -1.17 -6.54
N GLY A 16 10.82 -0.27 -7.19
CA GLY A 16 9.57 -0.61 -7.87
C GLY A 16 8.36 -0.68 -6.94
N LYS A 17 8.44 -0.09 -5.74
CA LYS A 17 7.29 0.04 -4.85
C LYS A 17 6.19 0.89 -5.48
N LEU A 18 4.96 0.57 -5.09
CA LEU A 18 3.77 1.33 -5.44
C LEU A 18 3.66 2.56 -4.55
N VAL A 19 3.38 3.69 -5.19
CA VAL A 19 3.25 4.97 -4.53
C VAL A 19 1.94 5.64 -4.89
N ILE A 20 1.47 6.54 -4.03
CA ILE A 20 0.37 7.43 -4.35
C ILE A 20 0.82 8.37 -5.47
N LYS A 21 0.01 8.45 -6.53
CA LYS A 21 0.30 9.21 -7.74
C LYS A 21 0.61 10.67 -7.44
N GLY A 22 1.69 11.18 -8.03
CA GLY A 22 2.13 12.56 -7.80
C GLY A 22 2.83 12.79 -6.45
N THR A 23 3.06 11.73 -5.68
CA THR A 23 3.78 11.78 -4.41
C THR A 23 4.98 10.82 -4.41
N ARG A 24 5.70 10.79 -3.28
CA ARG A 24 6.67 9.74 -2.94
C ARG A 24 6.20 8.89 -1.74
N ILE A 25 4.89 8.88 -1.48
CA ILE A 25 4.28 8.19 -0.34
C ILE A 25 3.95 6.76 -0.75
N PRO A 26 4.57 5.74 -0.14
CA PRO A 26 4.30 4.36 -0.48
C PRO A 26 2.93 3.88 0.00
N VAL A 27 2.31 2.97 -0.74
CA VAL A 27 1.03 2.35 -0.33
C VAL A 27 1.19 1.61 1.00
N ASP A 28 2.31 0.90 1.20
CA ASP A 28 2.60 0.15 2.43
C ASP A 28 2.73 1.06 3.66
N LEU A 29 3.20 2.30 3.49
CA LEU A 29 3.30 3.27 4.58
C LEU A 29 1.93 3.66 5.11
N ILE A 30 0.96 3.92 4.22
CA ILE A 30 -0.41 4.27 4.59
C ILE A 30 -1.05 3.14 5.38
N VAL A 31 -0.99 1.91 4.86
CA VAL A 31 -1.55 0.72 5.51
C VAL A 31 -0.92 0.50 6.89
N ARG A 32 0.42 0.63 6.97
CA ARG A 32 1.15 0.47 8.23
C ARG A 32 0.77 1.52 9.26
N LYS A 33 0.66 2.78 8.87
CA LYS A 33 0.29 3.87 9.80
C LYS A 33 -1.11 3.69 10.38
N LEU A 34 -2.07 3.31 9.54
CA LEU A 34 -3.42 2.98 10.00
C LEU A 34 -3.40 1.75 10.93
N GLY A 35 -2.60 0.73 10.62
CA GLY A 35 -2.40 -0.43 11.49
C GLY A 35 -1.70 -0.09 12.82
N GLU A 36 -0.86 0.94 12.85
CA GLU A 36 -0.24 1.51 14.06
C GLU A 36 -1.20 2.39 14.88
N GLY A 37 -2.45 2.58 14.41
CA GLY A 37 -3.50 3.34 15.11
C GLY A 37 -3.67 4.78 14.66
N ALA A 38 -3.00 5.22 13.58
CA ALA A 38 -3.23 6.54 13.01
C ALA A 38 -4.66 6.66 12.45
N SER A 39 -5.25 7.85 12.59
CA SER A 39 -6.49 8.20 11.90
C SER A 39 -6.23 8.67 10.45
N PHE A 40 -7.31 8.87 9.69
CA PHE A 40 -7.19 9.46 8.36
C PHE A 40 -6.72 10.92 8.46
N GLU A 41 -7.19 11.62 9.48
CA GLU A 41 -6.86 13.00 9.77
C GLU A 41 -5.36 13.15 10.08
N ASP A 42 -4.80 12.27 10.90
CA ASP A 42 -3.34 12.25 11.18
C ASP A 42 -2.51 12.09 9.91
N LEU A 43 -2.98 11.28 8.96
CA LEU A 43 -2.31 11.08 7.67
C LEU A 43 -2.42 12.31 6.77
N LEU A 44 -3.59 12.94 6.71
CA LEU A 44 -3.80 14.15 5.90
C LEU A 44 -3.00 15.33 6.45
N ASP A 45 -2.89 15.45 7.78
CA ASP A 45 -2.08 16.47 8.45
C ASP A 45 -0.59 16.22 8.27
N GLY A 46 -0.14 14.95 8.34
CA GLY A 46 1.26 14.57 8.16
C GLY A 46 1.75 14.61 6.71
N TYR A 47 0.82 14.56 5.74
CA TYR A 47 1.14 14.50 4.31
C TYR A 47 0.24 15.47 3.50
N PRO A 48 0.62 16.75 3.35
CA PRO A 48 -0.23 17.77 2.71
C PRO A 48 -0.64 17.50 1.25
N ASN A 49 0.08 16.62 0.55
CA ASN A 49 -0.22 16.23 -0.83
C ASN A 49 -1.03 14.92 -0.93
N LEU A 50 -1.48 14.39 0.20
CA LEU A 50 -2.30 13.19 0.28
C LEU A 50 -3.77 13.59 0.32
N SER A 51 -4.60 12.91 -0.48
CA SER A 51 -6.05 13.09 -0.43
C SER A 51 -6.72 11.91 0.26
N ARG A 52 -7.96 12.11 0.73
CA ARG A 52 -8.74 11.04 1.37
C ARG A 52 -9.01 9.89 0.39
N GLU A 53 -9.26 10.21 -0.86
CA GLU A 53 -9.48 9.27 -1.95
C GLU A 53 -8.23 8.42 -2.20
N ALA A 54 -7.04 9.02 -2.10
CA ALA A 54 -5.77 8.31 -2.23
C ALA A 54 -5.54 7.31 -1.08
N ILE A 55 -5.93 7.66 0.15
CA ILE A 55 -5.89 6.74 1.29
C ILE A 55 -6.83 5.55 1.05
N GLN A 56 -8.07 5.82 0.64
CA GLN A 56 -9.03 4.76 0.29
C GLN A 56 -8.50 3.87 -0.83
N ALA A 57 -7.85 4.48 -1.83
CA ALA A 57 -7.24 3.73 -2.91
C ALA A 57 -6.14 2.79 -2.45
N ALA A 58 -5.24 3.27 -1.60
CA ALA A 58 -4.19 2.46 -0.99
C ALA A 58 -4.77 1.24 -0.27
N LEU A 59 -5.86 1.42 0.49
CA LEU A 59 -6.51 0.34 1.25
C LEU A 59 -7.18 -0.70 0.33
N ILE A 60 -7.92 -0.26 -0.69
CA ILE A 60 -8.56 -1.17 -1.66
C ILE A 60 -7.49 -1.97 -2.40
N TYR A 61 -6.44 -1.29 -2.85
CA TYR A 61 -5.32 -1.94 -3.53
C TYR A 61 -4.66 -3.00 -2.63
N ALA A 62 -4.35 -2.65 -1.38
CA ALA A 62 -3.77 -3.58 -0.43
C ALA A 62 -4.68 -4.80 -0.19
N ALA A 63 -5.99 -4.59 -0.06
CA ALA A 63 -6.97 -5.67 0.11
C ALA A 63 -7.04 -6.58 -1.13
N ASP A 64 -7.02 -6.02 -2.34
CA ASP A 64 -7.04 -6.80 -3.58
C ASP A 64 -5.74 -7.60 -3.78
N MET A 65 -4.59 -7.05 -3.37
CA MET A 65 -3.31 -7.77 -3.38
C MET A 65 -3.31 -8.97 -2.44
N ILE A 66 -3.88 -8.83 -1.24
CA ILE A 66 -4.03 -9.93 -0.28
C ILE A 66 -5.03 -10.95 -0.83
N ARG A 67 -6.15 -10.52 -1.40
CA ARG A 67 -7.16 -11.42 -1.98
C ARG A 67 -6.56 -12.33 -3.06
N ASN A 68 -5.66 -11.78 -3.88
CA ASN A 68 -5.04 -12.49 -4.99
C ASN A 68 -3.68 -13.12 -4.61
N GLU A 69 -3.36 -13.20 -3.32
CA GLU A 69 -2.10 -13.79 -2.87
C GLU A 69 -2.09 -15.30 -3.08
N THR A 70 -0.97 -15.82 -3.58
CA THR A 70 -0.73 -17.27 -3.67
C THR A 70 0.19 -17.67 -2.52
N THR A 71 -0.37 -18.30 -1.50
CA THR A 71 0.41 -18.83 -0.37
C THR A 71 1.13 -20.11 -0.79
N ILE A 72 2.45 -20.06 -0.89
CA ILE A 72 3.29 -21.24 -1.11
C ILE A 72 3.77 -21.75 0.25
N PHE A 73 3.24 -22.89 0.69
CA PHE A 73 3.77 -23.59 1.85
C PHE A 73 5.03 -24.35 1.46
N LEU A 74 6.19 -23.85 1.89
CA LEU A 74 7.44 -24.58 1.75
C LEU A 74 7.44 -25.74 2.76
N LYS A 75 7.35 -26.97 2.26
CA LYS A 75 7.68 -28.15 3.09
C LYS A 75 9.18 -28.13 3.32
N THR A 76 9.61 -27.74 4.50
CA THR A 76 10.96 -28.07 4.98
C THR A 76 11.01 -29.58 5.13
N GLY A 77 11.81 -30.25 4.28
CA GLY A 77 11.95 -31.69 4.29
C GLY A 77 12.33 -32.21 5.68
N THR A 78 11.65 -33.25 6.13
CA THR A 78 12.03 -34.05 7.28
C THR A 78 13.45 -34.57 7.08
N ALA A 79 14.37 -34.13 7.94
CA ALA A 79 15.64 -34.83 8.12
C ALA A 79 15.32 -36.23 8.67
N ASN A 80 15.74 -37.25 7.93
CA ASN A 80 15.75 -38.64 8.37
C ASN A 80 16.70 -38.83 9.56
#